data_AF-A0A818P664-F1
#
_entry.id   AF-A0A818P664-F1
#
_cell.length_a   1.000
_cell.length_b   1.000
_cell.length_c   1.000
_cell.angle_alpha   90.00
_cell.angle_beta   90.00
_cell.angle_gamma   90.00
#
_symmetry.space_group_name_H-M   'P 1'
#
loop_
_entity.id
_entity.type
_entity.pdbx_description
1 polymer ?
#
loop_
_entity_poly.entity_id
_entity_poly.type
_entity_poly.pdbx_seq_one_letter_code
_entity_poly.pdbx_strand_id
1 'polypeptide(L)'
;FNRSTYAFGFGSPDIVPMFKRGQSYEHFYIECYHSDNEEFGNDRAHELDLWVERKFEKFLLNNTLKNELNKDKIIFFFHLLGIDTNGHSYKPWSDVYMTNIHIVDGITQRLENLIENYYKHDQKTTYVFTSDHGMTDWGSHGAGDDTETLTPLLVWGSGIRSSHHTDVHIEEEDLCILM
;
A
#
# COMPACT_ATOMS: atom_id res chain seq x y z
N PHE A 1 11.61 -4.78 -5.54
CA PHE A 1 11.01 -5.82 -6.41
C PHE A 1 12.02 -6.70 -7.14
N ASN A 2 13.03 -6.18 -7.84
CA ASN A 2 13.96 -7.03 -8.62
C ASN A 2 14.82 -8.03 -7.80
N ARG A 3 14.77 -7.96 -6.47
CA ARG A 3 15.46 -8.88 -5.55
C ARG A 3 14.52 -9.89 -4.87
N SER A 4 13.21 -9.78 -5.10
CA SER A 4 12.22 -10.76 -4.63
C SER A 4 12.18 -11.97 -5.56
N THR A 5 11.85 -13.14 -5.00
CA THR A 5 11.59 -14.33 -5.81
C THR A 5 10.25 -14.23 -6.53
N TYR A 6 9.27 -13.55 -5.92
CA TYR A 6 7.97 -13.28 -6.51
C TYR A 6 7.32 -12.06 -5.87
N ALA A 7 6.47 -11.36 -6.59
CA ALA A 7 5.72 -10.23 -6.07
C ALA A 7 4.25 -10.26 -6.49
N PHE A 8 3.39 -9.76 -5.61
CA PHE A 8 1.95 -9.67 -5.80
C PHE A 8 1.51 -8.23 -5.56
N GLY A 9 0.95 -7.59 -6.59
CA GLY A 9 0.50 -6.19 -6.53
C GLY A 9 -1.01 -6.05 -6.70
N PHE A 10 -1.62 -5.20 -5.88
CA PHE A 10 -3.06 -4.91 -5.91
C PHE A 10 -3.30 -3.41 -5.81
N GLY A 11 -4.12 -2.84 -6.70
CA GLY A 11 -4.46 -1.41 -6.65
C GLY A 11 -4.63 -0.75 -8.02
N SER A 12 -4.14 0.49 -8.15
CA SER A 12 -4.34 1.31 -9.34
C SER A 12 -3.71 0.70 -10.59
N PRO A 13 -4.39 0.76 -11.76
CA PRO A 13 -3.81 0.39 -13.05
C PRO A 13 -2.66 1.32 -13.49
N ASP A 14 -2.52 2.50 -12.90
CA ASP A 14 -1.45 3.44 -13.24
C ASP A 14 -0.18 3.19 -12.42
N ILE A 15 -0.32 2.70 -11.18
CA ILE A 15 0.81 2.52 -10.26
C ILE A 15 1.33 1.08 -10.22
N VAL A 16 0.45 0.09 -10.02
CA VAL A 16 0.89 -1.29 -9.79
C VAL A 16 1.69 -1.87 -10.98
N PRO A 17 1.32 -1.60 -12.25
CA PRO A 17 2.11 -2.06 -13.39
C PRO A 17 3.50 -1.43 -13.52
N MET A 18 3.79 -0.30 -12.87
CA MET A 18 5.11 0.35 -12.94
C MET A 18 6.24 -0.56 -12.44
N PHE A 19 5.93 -1.49 -11.54
CA PHE A 19 6.88 -2.47 -10.99
C PHE A 19 7.13 -3.68 -11.91
N LYS A 20 6.39 -3.78 -13.03
CA LYS A 20 6.50 -4.87 -14.01
C LYS A 20 7.21 -4.36 -15.27
N ARG A 21 8.55 -4.27 -15.23
CA ARG A 21 9.39 -3.84 -16.37
C ARG A 21 10.32 -4.94 -16.89
N GLY A 22 10.31 -5.18 -18.20
CA GLY A 22 11.31 -6.02 -18.89
C GLY A 22 11.12 -7.52 -18.66
N GLN A 23 12.17 -8.28 -18.32
CA GLN A 23 12.11 -9.74 -18.11
C GLN A 23 11.34 -10.17 -16.84
N SER A 24 10.67 -9.23 -16.17
CA SER A 24 9.96 -9.44 -14.90
C SER A 24 8.56 -10.04 -15.03
N TYR A 25 8.10 -10.35 -16.25
CA TYR A 25 6.73 -10.82 -16.48
C TYR A 25 6.39 -12.13 -15.75
N GLU A 26 7.39 -12.99 -15.51
CA GLU A 26 7.17 -14.30 -14.87
C GLU A 26 7.19 -14.27 -13.34
N HIS A 27 7.70 -13.19 -12.71
CA HIS A 27 7.84 -13.09 -11.25
C HIS A 27 6.86 -12.12 -10.59
N PHE A 28 5.84 -11.65 -11.32
CA PHE A 28 4.92 -10.61 -10.83
C PHE A 28 3.46 -10.90 -11.18
N TYR A 29 2.66 -11.11 -10.15
CA TYR A 29 1.20 -11.16 -10.23
C TYR A 29 0.60 -9.77 -9.95
N ILE A 30 -0.33 -9.32 -10.79
CA ILE A 30 -0.96 -8.00 -10.68
C ILE A 30 -2.47 -8.16 -10.80
N GLU A 31 -3.20 -7.49 -9.91
CA GLU A 31 -4.63 -7.29 -10.02
C GLU A 31 -4.94 -5.80 -9.83
N CYS A 32 -5.48 -5.18 -10.86
CA CYS A 32 -5.93 -3.78 -10.80
C CYS A 32 -7.44 -3.69 -10.92
N TYR A 33 -8.03 -2.65 -10.32
CA TYR A 33 -9.37 -2.23 -10.69
C TYR A 33 -9.35 -1.55 -12.07
N HIS A 34 -10.53 -1.32 -12.65
CA HIS A 34 -10.64 -0.64 -13.94
C HIS A 34 -10.33 0.85 -13.77
N SER A 35 -9.60 1.45 -14.72
CA SER A 35 -9.22 2.89 -14.68
C SER A 35 -10.44 3.80 -14.59
N ASP A 36 -11.54 3.43 -15.26
CA ASP A 36 -12.80 4.20 -15.23
C ASP A 36 -13.40 4.32 -13.82
N ASN A 37 -12.93 3.54 -12.84
CA ASN A 37 -13.40 3.64 -11.46
C ASN A 37 -12.63 4.71 -10.65
N GLU A 38 -11.54 5.28 -11.18
CA GLU A 38 -10.78 6.39 -10.57
C GLU A 38 -11.49 7.73 -10.82
N GLU A 39 -12.72 7.85 -10.33
CA GLU A 39 -13.52 9.07 -10.46
C GLU A 39 -13.20 10.08 -9.35
N PHE A 40 -12.58 11.19 -9.71
CA PHE A 40 -12.38 12.34 -8.81
C PHE A 40 -13.71 13.07 -8.55
N GLY A 41 -13.97 13.43 -7.30
CA GLY A 41 -15.15 14.21 -6.90
C GLY A 41 -16.39 13.40 -6.50
N ASN A 42 -16.28 12.07 -6.44
CA ASN A 42 -17.28 11.21 -5.81
C ASN A 42 -16.84 10.91 -4.36
N ASP A 43 -17.75 10.97 -3.38
CA ASP A 43 -17.47 10.71 -1.96
C ASP A 43 -17.16 9.23 -1.65
N ARG A 44 -17.02 8.42 -2.70
CA ARG A 44 -16.84 6.97 -2.68
C ARG A 44 -15.43 6.52 -3.09
N ALA A 45 -14.44 7.41 -3.12
CA ALA A 45 -13.07 7.04 -3.46
C ALA A 45 -12.51 5.89 -2.57
N HIS A 46 -12.95 5.82 -1.31
CA HIS A 46 -12.63 4.73 -0.37
C HIS A 46 -13.03 3.33 -0.85
N GLU A 47 -13.97 3.22 -1.80
CA GLU A 47 -14.40 1.92 -2.35
C GLU A 47 -13.29 1.22 -3.14
N LEU A 48 -12.34 1.98 -3.70
CA LEU A 48 -11.16 1.43 -4.36
C LEU A 48 -10.19 0.80 -3.34
N ASP A 49 -10.04 1.43 -2.17
CA ASP A 49 -9.24 0.87 -1.07
C ASP A 49 -9.86 -0.44 -0.57
N LEU A 50 -11.18 -0.45 -0.38
CA LEU A 50 -11.93 -1.66 -0.02
C LEU A 50 -11.89 -2.72 -1.14
N TRP A 51 -11.80 -2.32 -2.40
CA TRP A 51 -11.61 -3.25 -3.52
C TRP A 51 -10.28 -3.99 -3.38
N VAL A 52 -9.19 -3.28 -3.05
CA VAL A 52 -7.84 -3.88 -2.87
C VAL A 52 -7.89 -4.95 -1.78
N GLU A 53 -8.47 -4.62 -0.63
CA GLU A 53 -8.65 -5.55 0.48
C GLU A 53 -9.43 -6.80 0.06
N ARG A 54 -10.65 -6.63 -0.47
CA ARG A 54 -11.52 -7.74 -0.87
C ARG A 54 -10.88 -8.60 -1.96
N LYS A 55 -10.10 -8.00 -2.85
CA LYS A 55 -9.43 -8.72 -3.92
C LYS A 55 -8.29 -9.57 -3.37
N PHE A 56 -7.51 -9.05 -2.43
CA PHE A 56 -6.46 -9.79 -1.76
C PHE A 56 -7.00 -10.95 -0.93
N GLU A 57 -8.07 -10.73 -0.15
CA GLU A 57 -8.74 -11.79 0.61
C GLU A 57 -9.17 -12.96 -0.30
N LYS A 58 -9.87 -12.65 -1.40
CA LYS A 58 -10.28 -13.65 -2.39
C LYS A 58 -9.08 -14.36 -3.03
N PHE A 59 -8.01 -13.63 -3.30
CA PHE A 59 -6.79 -14.20 -3.87
C PHE A 59 -6.18 -15.26 -2.94
N LEU A 60 -6.05 -14.97 -1.64
CA LEU A 60 -5.54 -15.94 -0.66
C LEU A 60 -6.45 -17.17 -0.54
N LEU A 61 -7.78 -16.98 -0.57
CA LEU A 61 -8.75 -18.07 -0.50
C LEU A 61 -8.71 -19.00 -1.73
N ASN A 62 -8.52 -18.44 -2.92
CA ASN A 62 -8.49 -19.20 -4.18
C ASN A 62 -7.25 -20.08 -4.30
N ASN A 63 -6.17 -19.77 -3.55
CA ASN A 63 -4.97 -20.59 -3.38
C ASN A 63 -4.31 -21.06 -4.69
N THR A 64 -4.52 -20.32 -5.78
CA THR A 64 -4.11 -20.73 -7.14
C THR A 64 -2.60 -20.61 -7.33
N LEU A 65 -1.97 -19.63 -6.68
CA LEU A 65 -0.53 -19.40 -6.67
C LEU A 65 0.12 -19.87 -5.36
N LYS A 66 -0.36 -20.99 -4.81
CA LYS A 66 0.14 -21.52 -3.54
C LYS A 66 1.65 -21.76 -3.56
N ASN A 67 2.19 -22.27 -4.66
CA ASN A 67 3.62 -22.55 -4.75
C ASN A 67 4.44 -21.27 -4.68
N GLU A 68 4.00 -20.21 -5.36
CA GLU A 68 4.61 -18.87 -5.35
C GLU A 68 4.51 -18.24 -3.97
N LEU A 69 3.35 -18.35 -3.32
CA LEU A 69 3.09 -17.84 -1.97
C LEU A 69 3.95 -18.50 -0.89
N ASN A 70 4.50 -19.70 -1.15
CA ASN A 70 5.36 -20.42 -0.20
C ASN A 70 6.86 -20.32 -0.56
N LYS A 71 7.24 -19.45 -1.51
CA LYS A 71 8.66 -19.16 -1.80
C LYS A 71 9.21 -18.19 -0.76
N ASP A 72 10.53 -18.23 -0.58
CA ASP A 72 11.23 -17.21 0.20
C ASP A 72 11.30 -15.88 -0.57
N LYS A 73 11.43 -14.77 0.17
CA LYS A 73 11.60 -13.40 -0.39
C LYS A 73 10.48 -13.00 -1.34
N ILE A 74 9.24 -13.18 -0.91
CA ILE A 74 8.08 -12.64 -1.63
C ILE A 74 7.74 -11.23 -1.15
N ILE A 75 7.08 -10.44 -2.00
CA ILE A 75 6.59 -9.10 -1.65
C ILE A 75 5.10 -9.02 -1.97
N PHE A 76 4.31 -8.49 -1.03
CA PHE A 76 2.96 -7.98 -1.29
C PHE A 76 3.02 -6.47 -1.40
N PHE A 77 2.34 -5.91 -2.39
CA PHE A 77 2.23 -4.47 -2.61
C PHE A 77 0.77 -4.09 -2.74
N PHE A 78 0.34 -3.17 -1.87
CA PHE A 78 -1.03 -2.67 -1.83
C PHE A 78 -0.98 -1.15 -2.07
N HIS A 79 -1.66 -0.70 -3.12
CA HIS A 79 -1.79 0.72 -3.42
C HIS A 79 -3.20 1.18 -3.11
N LEU A 80 -3.34 2.07 -2.13
CA LEU A 80 -4.61 2.61 -1.62
C LEU A 80 -4.73 4.08 -2.04
N LEU A 81 -5.65 4.37 -2.95
CA LEU A 81 -5.77 5.68 -3.63
C LEU A 81 -6.74 6.64 -2.94
N GLY A 82 -7.70 6.13 -2.16
CA GLY A 82 -8.89 6.89 -1.78
C GLY A 82 -8.62 8.18 -1.00
N ILE A 83 -7.57 8.20 -0.17
CA ILE A 83 -7.18 9.38 0.61
C ILE A 83 -6.72 10.53 -0.30
N ASP A 84 -5.89 10.25 -1.32
CA ASP A 84 -5.43 11.28 -2.26
C ASP A 84 -6.61 11.90 -3.03
N THR A 85 -7.45 11.04 -3.62
CA THR A 85 -8.65 11.48 -4.36
C THR A 85 -9.57 12.36 -3.52
N ASN A 86 -9.79 11.98 -2.26
CA ASN A 86 -10.60 12.76 -1.33
C ASN A 86 -9.89 14.04 -0.86
N GLY A 87 -8.56 14.03 -0.74
CA GLY A 87 -7.75 15.21 -0.42
C GLY A 87 -7.88 16.28 -1.50
N HIS A 88 -7.77 15.91 -2.77
CA HIS A 88 -8.01 16.84 -3.89
C HIS A 88 -9.44 17.39 -3.91
N SER A 89 -10.43 16.50 -3.73
CA SER A 89 -11.85 16.80 -3.92
C SER A 89 -12.47 17.58 -2.76
N TYR A 90 -12.19 17.17 -1.53
CA TYR A 90 -12.87 17.66 -0.31
C TYR A 90 -11.93 18.35 0.67
N LYS A 91 -10.63 18.34 0.40
CA LYS A 91 -9.56 18.94 1.20
C LYS A 91 -9.23 18.11 2.45
N PRO A 92 -7.98 18.18 2.94
CA PRO A 92 -7.65 17.63 4.26
C PRO A 92 -8.62 18.15 5.33
N TRP A 93 -8.81 17.35 6.38
CA TRP A 93 -9.72 17.64 7.51
C TRP A 93 -11.22 17.59 7.23
N SER A 94 -11.65 17.43 5.98
CA SER A 94 -13.07 17.14 5.69
C SER A 94 -13.53 15.82 6.29
N ASP A 95 -14.81 15.70 6.62
CA ASP A 95 -15.37 14.46 7.18
C ASP A 95 -15.15 13.25 6.26
N VAL A 96 -15.21 13.45 4.94
CA VAL A 96 -14.97 12.40 3.94
C VAL A 96 -13.51 11.95 3.97
N TYR A 97 -12.56 12.90 4.01
CA TYR A 97 -11.12 12.61 4.11
C TYR A 97 -10.77 11.87 5.40
N MET A 98 -11.23 12.38 6.55
CA MET A 98 -10.99 11.76 7.85
C MET A 98 -11.63 10.37 7.97
N THR A 99 -12.83 10.20 7.41
CA THR A 99 -13.47 8.88 7.32
C THR A 99 -12.64 7.92 6.47
N ASN A 100 -12.08 8.37 5.33
CA ASN A 100 -11.21 7.53 4.51
C ASN A 100 -9.93 7.12 5.24
N ILE A 101 -9.33 8.00 6.06
CA ILE A 101 -8.19 7.64 6.91
C ILE A 101 -8.55 6.49 7.85
N HIS A 102 -9.69 6.57 8.54
CA HIS A 102 -10.16 5.48 9.40
C HIS A 102 -10.43 4.18 8.65
N ILE A 103 -10.92 4.27 7.40
CA ILE A 103 -11.10 3.10 6.54
C ILE A 103 -9.75 2.45 6.21
N VAL A 104 -8.75 3.24 5.82
CA VAL A 104 -7.40 2.76 5.49
C VAL A 104 -6.72 2.14 6.70
N ASP A 105 -6.84 2.75 7.89
CA ASP A 105 -6.35 2.16 9.15
C ASP A 105 -6.96 0.76 9.39
N GLY A 106 -8.28 0.63 9.23
CA GLY A 106 -8.95 -0.66 9.32
C GLY A 106 -8.54 -1.65 8.24
N ILE A 107 -8.30 -1.21 7.00
CA ILE A 107 -7.79 -2.06 5.92
C ILE A 107 -6.40 -2.60 6.27
N THR A 108 -5.50 -1.74 6.76
CA THR A 108 -4.15 -2.14 7.17
C THR A 108 -4.19 -3.27 8.20
N GLN A 109 -5.01 -3.12 9.25
CA GLN A 109 -5.20 -4.15 10.26
C GLN A 109 -5.76 -5.46 9.68
N ARG A 110 -6.71 -5.40 8.74
CA ARG A 110 -7.31 -6.59 8.13
C ARG A 110 -6.35 -7.30 7.17
N LEU A 111 -5.58 -6.55 6.38
CA LEU A 111 -4.53 -7.10 5.52
C LEU A 111 -3.43 -7.79 6.33
N GLU A 112 -2.96 -7.16 7.42
CA GLU A 112 -2.02 -7.78 8.36
C GLU A 112 -2.56 -9.11 8.88
N ASN A 113 -3.79 -9.11 9.41
CA ASN A 113 -4.44 -10.33 9.90
C ASN A 113 -4.58 -11.42 8.83
N LEU A 114 -4.92 -11.07 7.59
CA LEU A 114 -5.01 -12.03 6.48
C LEU A 114 -3.65 -12.69 6.20
N ILE A 115 -2.58 -11.90 6.15
CA ILE A 115 -1.22 -12.39 5.92
C ILE A 115 -0.76 -13.28 7.09
N GLU A 116 -0.89 -12.78 8.32
CA GLU A 116 -0.50 -13.49 9.54
C GLU A 116 -1.23 -14.83 9.67
N ASN A 117 -2.54 -14.88 9.41
CA ASN A 117 -3.31 -16.12 9.44
C ASN A 117 -2.88 -17.08 8.32
N TYR A 118 -2.60 -16.58 7.11
CA TYR A 118 -2.17 -17.42 5.98
C TYR A 118 -0.84 -18.13 6.29
N TYR A 119 0.12 -17.40 6.86
CA TYR A 119 1.43 -17.94 7.27
C TYR A 119 1.45 -18.53 8.68
N LYS A 120 0.29 -18.64 9.34
CA LYS A 120 0.13 -19.23 10.68
C LYS A 120 1.02 -18.56 11.74
N HIS A 121 1.14 -17.24 11.67
CA HIS A 121 1.90 -16.42 12.59
C HIS A 121 3.37 -16.87 12.72
N ASP A 122 4.02 -17.21 11.61
CA ASP A 122 5.40 -17.73 11.60
C ASP A 122 6.47 -16.69 12.01
N GLN A 123 6.06 -15.44 12.24
CA GLN A 123 6.91 -14.31 12.64
C GLN A 123 7.99 -13.98 11.60
N LYS A 124 7.72 -14.22 10.31
CA LYS A 124 8.67 -13.95 9.20
C LYS A 124 8.27 -12.78 8.31
N THR A 125 7.12 -12.16 8.55
CA THR A 125 6.66 -11.01 7.78
C THR A 125 7.16 -9.71 8.38
N THR A 126 7.68 -8.82 7.53
CA THR A 126 7.96 -7.42 7.87
C THR A 126 6.97 -6.54 7.13
N TYR A 127 6.42 -5.55 7.81
CA TYR A 127 5.44 -4.62 7.27
C TYR A 127 6.08 -3.24 7.12
N VAL A 128 5.81 -2.60 5.99
CA VAL A 128 6.18 -1.21 5.70
C VAL A 128 4.90 -0.52 5.24
N PHE A 129 4.49 0.52 5.95
CA PHE A 129 3.37 1.38 5.60
C PHE A 129 3.90 2.79 5.38
N THR A 130 3.68 3.31 4.18
CA THR A 130 4.12 4.66 3.79
C THR A 130 3.17 5.27 2.76
N SER A 131 3.36 6.56 2.51
CA SER A 131 2.81 7.28 1.34
C SER A 131 3.98 7.72 0.45
N ASP A 132 3.69 8.07 -0.80
CA ASP A 132 4.61 8.68 -1.77
C ASP A 132 4.62 10.22 -1.70
N HIS A 133 3.55 10.81 -1.15
CA HIS A 133 3.47 12.23 -0.84
C HIS A 133 2.45 12.54 0.27
N GLY A 134 2.51 13.77 0.77
CA GLY A 134 1.51 14.40 1.61
C GLY A 134 0.52 15.25 0.80
N MET A 135 -0.20 16.16 1.47
CA MET A 135 -1.23 16.99 0.86
C MET A 135 -1.31 18.34 1.59
N THR A 136 -1.32 19.44 0.83
CA THR A 136 -1.57 20.79 1.39
C THR A 136 -3.00 20.95 1.88
N ASP A 137 -3.26 21.91 2.77
CA ASP A 137 -4.61 22.20 3.29
C ASP A 137 -5.64 22.58 2.22
N TRP A 138 -5.20 23.09 1.06
CA TRP A 138 -6.08 23.35 -0.08
C TRP A 138 -6.17 22.18 -1.07
N GLY A 139 -5.72 20.98 -0.67
CA GLY A 139 -5.90 19.74 -1.42
C GLY A 139 -5.14 19.74 -2.72
N SER A 140 -3.83 19.97 -2.64
CA SER A 140 -2.89 19.89 -3.75
C SER A 140 -1.54 19.35 -3.25
N HIS A 141 -0.75 18.77 -4.14
CA HIS A 141 0.62 18.34 -3.89
C HIS A 141 1.51 18.56 -5.15
N GLY A 142 2.83 18.46 -5.01
CA GLY A 142 3.82 18.56 -6.09
C GLY A 142 4.63 19.87 -6.16
N ALA A 143 4.43 20.82 -5.24
CA ALA A 143 5.20 22.07 -5.18
C ALA A 143 6.42 22.03 -4.24
N GLY A 144 6.49 21.03 -3.35
CA GLY A 144 7.66 20.74 -2.49
C GLY A 144 7.60 21.34 -1.09
N ASP A 145 6.42 21.75 -0.62
CA ASP A 145 6.17 22.11 0.78
C ASP A 145 6.28 20.90 1.70
N ASP A 146 6.65 21.12 2.97
CA ASP A 146 6.76 20.05 3.97
C ASP A 146 5.45 19.25 4.10
N THR A 147 4.29 19.89 3.96
CA THR A 147 2.99 19.19 3.98
C THR A 147 2.77 18.27 2.77
N GLU A 148 3.51 18.49 1.68
CA GLU A 148 3.48 17.68 0.46
C GLU A 148 4.57 16.60 0.46
N THR A 149 5.68 16.80 1.17
CA THR A 149 6.84 15.88 1.14
C THR A 149 7.00 15.02 2.38
N LEU A 150 6.44 15.42 3.53
CA LEU A 150 6.48 14.61 4.75
C LEU A 150 5.41 13.52 4.67
N THR A 151 5.84 12.27 4.62
CA THR A 151 4.98 11.09 4.55
C THR A 151 5.05 10.28 5.86
N PRO A 152 3.97 9.57 6.23
CA PRO A 152 4.06 8.63 7.33
C PRO A 152 5.00 7.49 6.96
N LEU A 153 5.86 7.05 7.88
CA LEU A 153 6.64 5.82 7.73
C LEU A 153 6.49 4.96 8.99
N LEU A 154 5.79 3.83 8.85
CA LEU A 154 5.64 2.84 9.91
C LEU A 154 6.23 1.52 9.45
N VAL A 155 7.11 0.95 10.28
CA VAL A 155 7.77 -0.33 9.98
C VAL A 155 7.69 -1.22 11.22
N TRP A 156 7.19 -2.45 11.06
CA TRP A 156 7.03 -3.40 12.16
C TRP A 156 7.11 -4.86 11.69
N GLY A 157 7.06 -5.80 12.64
CA GLY A 157 7.13 -7.24 12.38
C GLY A 157 8.55 -7.80 12.47
N SER A 158 8.82 -8.83 11.67
CA SER A 158 10.07 -9.60 11.72
C SER A 158 11.29 -8.72 11.43
N GLY A 159 12.39 -8.97 12.16
CA GLY A 159 13.65 -8.24 11.97
C GLY A 159 13.66 -6.78 12.45
N ILE A 160 12.52 -6.21 12.81
CA ILE A 160 12.43 -4.83 13.32
C ILE A 160 12.60 -4.84 14.84
N ARG A 161 13.61 -4.12 15.31
CA ARG A 161 13.83 -3.97 16.75
C ARG A 161 12.69 -3.15 17.34
N SER A 162 12.04 -3.67 18.38
CA SER A 162 11.10 -2.89 19.19
C SER A 162 11.83 -1.68 19.77
N SER A 163 11.57 -0.51 19.21
CA SER A 163 12.07 0.77 19.72
C SER A 163 10.93 1.78 19.72
N HIS A 164 11.01 2.70 20.66
CA HIS A 164 10.12 3.85 20.73
C HIS A 164 10.43 4.81 19.57
N HIS A 165 9.45 5.68 19.23
CA HIS A 165 9.57 6.76 18.25
C HIS A 165 11.01 7.26 18.11
N THR A 166 11.56 7.11 16.90
CA THR A 166 12.91 7.56 16.59
C THR A 166 12.78 8.76 15.65
N ASP A 167 13.14 9.95 16.14
CA ASP A 167 13.15 11.17 15.33
C ASP A 167 14.43 11.19 14.50
N VAL A 168 14.37 10.56 13.33
CA VAL A 168 15.45 10.55 12.34
C VAL A 168 14.89 11.07 11.03
N HIS A 169 15.65 11.92 10.35
CA HIS A 169 15.31 12.30 8.99
C HIS A 169 15.63 11.12 8.07
N ILE A 170 14.59 10.61 7.39
CA ILE A 170 14.66 9.48 6.47
C ILE A 170 14.11 9.97 5.14
N GLU A 171 14.87 9.79 4.08
CA GLU A 171 14.41 10.05 2.72
C GLU A 171 13.80 8.77 2.13
N GLU A 172 12.84 8.87 1.22
CA GLU A 172 12.22 7.67 0.60
C GLU A 172 13.26 6.82 -0.16
N GLU A 173 14.33 7.42 -0.65
CA GLU A 173 15.43 6.69 -1.29
C GLU A 173 16.23 5.81 -0.32
N ASP A 174 16.24 6.14 0.98
CA ASP A 174 16.88 5.31 2.00
C ASP A 174 16.16 3.97 2.17
N LEU A 175 14.85 3.92 1.94
CA LEU A 175 14.04 2.69 2.00
C LEU A 175 14.47 1.68 0.93
N CYS A 176 14.97 2.14 -0.22
CA CYS A 176 15.35 1.27 -1.33
C CYS A 176 16.53 0.34 -0.99
N ILE A 177 17.37 0.71 -0.03
CA ILE A 177 18.52 -0.09 0.41
C ILE A 177 18.09 -1.14 1.44
N LEU A 178 16.98 -0.90 2.15
CA LEU A 178 16.45 -1.76 3.21
C LEU A 178 15.60 -2.93 2.68
N MET A 179 15.13 -2.85 1.42
CA MET A 179 14.24 -3.81 0.76
C MET A 179 14.92 -4.68 -0.31
#